data_AF-A0A2R4BS65-F1
#
_entry.id   AF-A0A2R4BS65-F1
#
_cell.length_a   1.000
_cell.length_b   1.000
_cell.length_c   1.000
_cell.angle_alpha   90.00
_cell.angle_beta   90.00
_cell.angle_gamma   90.00
#
_symmetry.space_group_name_H-M   'P 1'
#
loop_
_entity.id
_entity.type
_entity.pdbx_description
1 polymer ?
#
loop_
_entity_poly.entity_id
_entity_poly.type
_entity_poly.pdbx_seq_one_letter_code
_entity_poly.pdbx_strand_id
1 'polypeptide(L)'
;MVVSWRIGRLMRLGRTCPDLEAELLFERDEWEAAFILNKRRPPKTPPPLNEVIRLVAKLGGFLGRKGDGEPGVKTIWIGAAADHGVRGRAAV
;
A
#
# COMPACT_ATOMS: atom_id res chain seq x y z
N MET A 1 -9.58 16.73 -5.00
CA MET A 1 -10.50 15.58 -5.10
C MET A 1 -9.92 14.54 -6.06
N VAL A 2 -8.95 13.71 -5.62
CA VAL A 2 -8.23 12.72 -6.47
C VAL A 2 -7.90 11.41 -5.70
N VAL A 3 -7.71 11.50 -4.38
CA VAL A 3 -7.28 10.37 -3.53
C VAL A 3 -8.30 9.21 -3.50
N SER A 4 -9.60 9.49 -3.40
CA SER A 4 -10.64 8.45 -3.33
C SER A 4 -10.73 7.62 -4.62
N TRP A 5 -10.54 8.23 -5.79
CA TRP A 5 -10.54 7.52 -7.08
C TRP A 5 -9.28 6.68 -7.27
N ARG A 6 -8.11 7.18 -6.82
CA ARG A 6 -6.87 6.38 -6.79
C ARG A 6 -7.05 5.12 -5.96
N ILE A 7 -7.68 5.22 -4.79
CA ILE A 7 -7.93 4.08 -3.89
C ILE A 7 -8.94 3.09 -4.50
N GLY A 8 -10.02 3.59 -5.11
CA GLY A 8 -10.99 2.75 -5.83
C GLY A 8 -10.38 2.03 -7.04
N ARG A 9 -9.43 2.67 -7.73
CA ARG A 9 -8.69 2.08 -8.85
C ARG A 9 -7.66 1.05 -8.39
N LEU A 10 -6.93 1.34 -7.32
CA LEU A 10 -6.01 0.42 -6.63
C LEU A 10 -6.70 -0.87 -6.20
N MET A 11 -7.89 -0.74 -5.60
CA MET A 11 -8.73 -1.88 -5.20
C MET A 11 -9.13 -2.78 -6.37
N ARG A 12 -9.49 -2.19 -7.53
CA ARG A 12 -9.86 -2.99 -8.71
C ARG A 12 -8.63 -3.68 -9.30
N LEU A 13 -7.54 -2.93 -9.49
CA LEU A 13 -6.32 -3.44 -10.10
C LEU A 13 -5.60 -4.46 -9.24
N GLY A 14 -5.57 -4.31 -7.92
CA GLY A 14 -4.97 -5.30 -7.02
C GLY A 14 -5.66 -6.67 -7.04
N ARG A 15 -6.93 -6.72 -7.44
CA ARG A 15 -7.73 -7.96 -7.57
C ARG A 15 -7.65 -8.56 -8.96
N THR A 16 -7.70 -7.71 -9.99
CA THR A 16 -7.72 -8.15 -11.39
C THR A 16 -6.30 -8.41 -11.96
N CYS A 17 -5.30 -7.68 -11.47
CA CYS A 17 -3.91 -7.73 -11.96
C CYS A 17 -2.92 -7.64 -10.79
N PRO A 18 -2.81 -8.69 -9.95
CA PRO A 18 -1.99 -8.65 -8.73
C PRO A 18 -0.49 -8.50 -9.01
N ASP A 19 -0.02 -8.96 -10.18
CA ASP A 19 1.38 -8.98 -10.60
C ASP A 19 1.84 -7.69 -11.28
N LEU A 20 0.98 -6.69 -11.39
CA LEU A 20 1.33 -5.39 -11.97
C LEU A 20 2.41 -4.70 -11.12
N GLU A 21 3.31 -3.93 -11.73
CA GLU A 21 4.32 -3.20 -10.97
C GLU A 21 3.68 -2.11 -10.08
N ALA A 22 4.11 -2.04 -8.82
CA ALA A 22 3.57 -1.08 -7.87
C ALA A 22 3.82 0.39 -8.28
N GLU A 23 4.90 0.66 -9.02
CA GLU A 23 5.31 1.99 -9.46
C GLU A 23 4.30 2.65 -10.42
N LEU A 24 3.42 1.86 -11.05
CA LEU A 24 2.33 2.37 -11.89
C LEU A 24 1.24 3.09 -11.08
N LEU A 25 1.18 2.88 -9.77
CA LEU A 25 0.12 3.42 -8.90
C LEU A 25 0.66 4.15 -7.66
N PHE A 26 1.81 3.73 -7.14
CA PHE A 26 2.52 4.31 -6.01
C PHE A 26 3.85 4.92 -6.47
N GLU A 27 4.21 6.09 -5.94
CA GLU A 27 5.57 6.59 -6.12
C GLU A 27 6.58 5.72 -5.36
N ARG A 28 7.86 5.77 -5.78
CA ARG A 28 8.93 5.00 -5.15
C ARG A 28 8.97 5.18 -3.64
N ASP A 29 8.91 6.42 -3.19
CA ASP A 29 8.96 6.75 -1.77
C ASP A 29 7.73 6.20 -1.01
N GLU A 30 6.56 6.12 -1.65
CA GLU A 30 5.32 5.62 -1.04
C GLU A 30 5.36 4.11 -0.82
N TRP A 31 5.78 3.35 -1.84
CA TRP A 31 5.87 1.91 -1.65
C TRP A 31 7.07 1.54 -0.79
N GLU A 32 8.22 2.22 -0.88
CA GLU A 32 9.35 2.00 0.03
C GLU A 32 8.99 2.28 1.49
N ALA A 33 8.27 3.37 1.76
CA ALA A 33 7.77 3.69 3.09
C ALA A 33 6.84 2.59 3.63
N ALA A 34 5.97 2.02 2.79
CA ALA A 34 5.14 0.88 3.20
C ALA A 34 5.98 -0.34 3.65
N PHE A 35 7.14 -0.62 3.04
CA PHE A 35 8.07 -1.65 3.51
C PHE A 35 8.73 -1.27 4.84
N ILE A 36 9.24 -0.04 4.94
CA ILE A 36 9.93 0.46 6.14
C ILE A 36 9.00 0.44 7.35
N LEU A 37 7.76 0.89 7.20
CA LEU A 37 6.75 0.92 8.26
C LEU A 37 6.33 -0.49 8.70
N ASN A 38 6.40 -1.46 7.80
CA ASN A 38 6.23 -2.88 8.12
C ASN A 38 7.52 -3.55 8.63
N LYS A 39 8.58 -2.78 8.93
CA LYS A 39 9.91 -3.26 9.38
C LYS A 39 10.53 -4.27 8.41
N ARG A 40 10.27 -4.12 7.11
CA ARG A 40 10.86 -4.92 6.03
C ARG A 40 11.85 -4.09 5.24
N ARG A 41 12.88 -4.74 4.69
CA ARG A 41 13.83 -4.07 3.79
C ARG A 41 13.15 -3.84 2.42
N PRO A 42 13.10 -2.60 1.92
CA PRO A 42 12.54 -2.34 0.59
C PRO A 42 13.40 -3.01 -0.48
N PRO A 43 12.79 -3.66 -1.50
CA PRO A 43 13.50 -4.19 -2.65
C PRO A 43 14.10 -3.07 -3.51
N LYS A 44 15.14 -3.40 -4.31
CA LYS A 44 15.75 -2.45 -5.26
C LYS A 44 14.94 -2.28 -6.55
N THR A 45 14.06 -3.23 -6.84
CA THR A 45 13.17 -3.22 -8.01
C THR A 45 11.73 -3.06 -7.54
N PRO A 46 10.84 -2.49 -8.37
CA PRO A 46 9.44 -2.32 -8.03
C PRO A 46 8.81 -3.68 -7.68
N PRO A 47 8.22 -3.82 -6.47
CA PRO A 47 7.51 -5.04 -6.10
C PRO A 47 6.17 -5.13 -6.81
N PRO A 48 5.54 -6.32 -6.81
CA PRO A 48 4.19 -6.48 -7.33
C PRO A 48 3.19 -5.67 -6.50
N LEU A 49 2.19 -5.13 -7.19
CA LEU A 49 1.19 -4.22 -6.65
C LEU A 49 0.44 -4.84 -5.46
N ASN A 50 0.09 -6.12 -5.55
CA ASN A 50 -0.60 -6.83 -4.48
C ASN A 50 0.24 -6.91 -3.20
N GLU A 51 1.57 -6.99 -3.31
CA GLU A 51 2.46 -6.99 -2.14
C GLU A 51 2.41 -5.64 -1.42
N VAL A 52 2.53 -4.54 -2.17
CA VAL A 52 2.45 -3.18 -1.61
C VAL A 52 1.08 -2.92 -1.01
N ILE A 53 0.00 -3.29 -1.71
CA ILE A 53 -1.37 -3.15 -1.19
C ILE A 53 -1.54 -3.91 0.13
N ARG A 54 -0.98 -5.11 0.26
CA ARG A 54 -1.04 -5.88 1.51
C ARG A 54 -0.23 -5.25 2.63
N LEU A 55 0.92 -4.65 2.33
CA LEU A 55 1.73 -3.93 3.31
C LEU A 55 1.02 -2.66 3.81
N VAL A 56 0.44 -1.89 2.89
CA VAL A 56 -0.37 -0.71 3.25
C VAL A 56 -1.58 -1.15 4.07
N ALA A 57 -2.29 -2.20 3.66
CA ALA A 57 -3.43 -2.70 4.40
C ALA A 57 -3.05 -3.18 5.82
N LYS A 58 -1.86 -3.77 6.00
CA LYS A 58 -1.35 -4.17 7.32
C LYS A 58 -1.20 -2.99 8.27
N LEU A 59 -0.73 -1.84 7.77
CA LEU A 59 -0.68 -0.59 8.54
C LEU A 59 -2.09 -0.15 8.97
N GLY A 60 -3.10 -0.41 8.15
CA GLY A 60 -4.51 -0.18 8.47
C GLY A 60 -5.21 -1.29 9.27
N GLY A 61 -4.47 -2.25 9.84
CA GLY A 61 -5.02 -3.32 10.68
C GLY A 61 -5.40 -4.61 9.96
N PHE A 62 -5.02 -4.78 8.70
CA PHE A 62 -5.20 -6.04 7.97
C PHE A 62 -4.22 -7.11 8.47
N LEU A 63 -4.72 -8.15 9.12
CA LEU A 63 -3.89 -9.23 9.66
C LEU A 63 -3.30 -10.14 8.55
N GLY A 64 -4.05 -10.36 7.46
CA GLY A 64 -3.58 -11.13 6.32
C GLY A 64 -3.31 -12.59 6.64
N ARG A 65 -4.15 -13.22 7.47
CA ARG A 65 -4.08 -14.66 7.77
C ARG A 65 -4.49 -15.49 6.56
N LYS A 66 -4.09 -16.76 6.54
CA LYS A 66 -4.48 -17.71 5.50
C LYS A 66 -6.01 -17.89 5.54
N GLY A 67 -6.71 -17.34 4.54
CA GLY A 67 -8.18 -17.37 4.46
C GLY A 67 -8.90 -16.03 4.68
N ASP A 68 -8.20 -14.96 5.06
CA ASP A 68 -8.80 -13.63 5.30
C ASP A 68 -9.28 -12.94 3.99
N GLY A 69 -8.97 -13.50 2.83
CA GLY A 69 -9.30 -12.92 1.53
C GLY A 69 -8.40 -11.74 1.16
N GLU A 70 -8.97 -10.76 0.48
CA GLU A 70 -8.26 -9.57 0.00
C GLU A 70 -8.55 -8.35 0.90
N PRO A 71 -7.57 -7.46 1.10
CA PRO A 71 -7.76 -6.27 1.92
C PRO A 71 -8.87 -5.35 1.35
N GLY A 72 -9.72 -4.83 2.24
CA GLY A 72 -10.83 -3.94 1.88
C GLY A 72 -10.44 -2.46 1.77
N VAL A 73 -11.35 -1.65 1.21
CA VAL A 73 -11.14 -0.20 0.99
C VAL A 73 -10.73 0.53 2.28
N LYS A 74 -11.35 0.18 3.41
CA LYS A 74 -11.11 0.86 4.69
C LYS A 74 -9.69 0.62 5.23
N THR A 75 -9.16 -0.60 5.13
CA THR A 75 -7.82 -0.91 5.63
C THR A 75 -6.74 -0.29 4.75
N ILE A 76 -6.94 -0.25 3.43
CA ILE A 76 -6.04 0.46 2.51
C ILE A 76 -6.07 1.98 2.76
N TRP A 77 -7.26 2.56 3.01
CA TRP A 77 -7.41 3.99 3.29
C TRP A 77 -6.73 4.41 4.59
N ILE A 78 -6.87 3.62 5.66
CA ILE A 78 -6.19 3.87 6.94
C ILE A 78 -4.67 3.74 6.78
N GLY A 79 -4.21 2.72 6.04
CA GLY A 79 -2.78 2.53 5.77
C GLY A 79 -2.16 3.67 4.97
N ALA A 80 -2.83 4.14 3.92
CA ALA A 80 -2.36 5.27 3.11
C ALA A 80 -2.36 6.60 3.92
N ALA A 81 -3.34 6.79 4.81
CA ALA A 81 -3.36 7.95 5.71
C ALA A 81 -2.21 7.91 6.74
N ALA A 82 -1.83 6.72 7.21
CA ALA A 82 -0.68 6.54 8.10
C ALA A 82 0.65 6.84 7.39
N ASP A 83 0.78 6.45 6.11
CA ASP A 83 1.95 6.76 5.27
C ASP A 83 2.13 8.27 5.05
N HIS A 84 1.05 9.00 4.75
CA HIS A 84 1.07 10.46 4.64
C HIS A 84 1.48 11.17 5.93
N GLY A 85 1.25 10.57 7.11
CA GLY A 85 1.69 11.11 8.40
C GLY A 85 3.21 11.06 8.61
N VAL A 86 3.92 10.15 7.92
CA VAL A 86 5.38 10.00 8.01
C VAL A 86 6.10 11.10 7.24
N ARG A 87 5.53 11.54 6.10
CA ARG A 87 6.04 12.70 5.33
C ARG A 87 6.12 13.98 6.17
N GLY A 88 5.27 14.14 7.18
CA GLY A 88 5.30 15.31 8.09
C GLY A 88 6.38 15.25 9.17
N ARG A 89 6.95 14.07 9.47
CA ARG A 89 7.98 13.90 10.52
C ARG A 89 9.41 13.77 9.98
N ALA A 90 9.59 13.45 8.70
CA ALA A 90 10.91 13.39 8.06
C ALA A 90 11.41 14.76 7.57
N ALA A 91 10.61 15.83 7.72
CA ALA A 91 10.91 17.19 7.27
C ALA A 91 11.21 18.17 8.43
N VAL A 92 11.55 17.67 9.62
CA VAL A 92 11.96 18.46 10.80
C VAL A 92 13.38 18.09 11.21
#